data_AF-A0A936MY96-F1
#
_entry.id   AF-A0A936MY96-F1
#
_cell.length_a   1.000
_cell.length_b   1.000
_cell.length_c   1.000
_cell.angle_alpha   90.00
_cell.angle_beta   90.00
_cell.angle_gamma   90.00
#
_symmetry.space_group_name_H-M   'P 1'
#
loop_
_entity.id
_entity.type
_entity.pdbx_description
1 polymer ?
#
loop_
_entity_poly.entity_id
_entity_poly.type
_entity_poly.pdbx_seq_one_letter_code
_entity_poly.pdbx_strand_id
1 'polypeptide(L)'
;MNHRTLLLTALASLVGVSGSAQFVRIVVQGTGAPQVFSDLAAAVAAAQPDDHLYLSGGTFTVSGNIVVDKPLHFVGAGIHPDSSSVTTITTINTSGATQVHTAGSGSSFTGIRFSNTMQYGDGTANFSPTGIVFQRCEFNSYAHLGAGSETVIDECIFRFRFYGYDGTALVTRSIFTYWGNATHAPISAFGTGGLTMDHCTVIGGRITNSANSTVSNCIFTRNSSAPFWQSSGSTITNNLCVFTSLTSNMTPGATNGNVLGLNAADSLFVNEISGNYEFSDDLHLVAVSPGVGMATDGTDVGVYGTTTPYKPGAVPFNPHLRSAVVDPTTNMNGELPVNIRVAAQTH
;
A
#
# COMPACT_ATOMS: atom_id res chain seq x y z
N MET A 1 58.58 27.10 37.83
CA MET A 1 59.24 26.90 36.52
C MET A 1 59.07 25.42 36.18
N ASN A 2 58.48 24.94 35.10
CA ASN A 2 57.88 25.47 33.87
C ASN A 2 56.84 24.40 33.48
N HIS A 3 55.57 24.75 33.31
CA HIS A 3 55.00 25.16 32.02
C HIS A 3 55.09 24.07 30.94
N ARG A 4 53.88 23.65 30.52
CA ARG A 4 53.46 23.38 29.14
C ARG A 4 53.16 21.92 28.76
N THR A 5 51.86 21.71 28.58
CA THR A 5 51.23 20.96 27.47
C THR A 5 51.03 19.46 27.68
N LEU A 6 49.85 19.09 28.19
CA LEU A 6 48.99 18.09 27.54
C LEU A 6 47.57 18.18 28.12
N LEU A 7 46.90 19.29 27.82
CA LEU A 7 45.46 19.47 27.99
C LEU A 7 44.92 19.70 26.58
N LEU A 8 44.45 18.66 25.90
CA LEU A 8 43.50 18.70 24.80
C LEU A 8 43.23 17.24 24.39
N THR A 9 42.00 16.97 23.95
CA THR A 9 41.46 15.68 23.42
C THR A 9 40.91 14.66 24.41
N ALA A 10 39.76 14.97 25.02
CA ALA A 10 38.73 13.97 25.39
C ALA A 10 37.31 14.58 25.52
N LEU A 11 36.98 15.60 24.72
CA LEU A 11 35.64 16.21 24.68
C LEU A 11 35.20 16.42 23.23
N ALA A 12 35.11 15.34 22.47
CA ALA A 12 34.59 15.39 21.11
C ALA A 12 34.01 14.02 20.73
N SER A 13 32.79 13.73 21.23
CA SER A 13 31.79 12.86 20.57
C SER A 13 30.74 12.35 21.55
N LEU A 14 29.90 13.24 22.07
CA LEU A 14 28.55 12.82 22.48
C LEU A 14 27.55 13.91 22.11
N VAL A 15 27.50 14.23 20.81
CA VAL A 15 26.23 14.66 20.22
C VAL A 15 25.41 13.39 20.13
N GLY A 16 24.80 13.02 21.26
CA GLY A 16 23.72 12.06 21.26
C GLY A 16 22.65 12.64 20.36
N VAL A 17 22.45 12.02 19.21
CA VAL A 17 21.24 12.23 18.42
C VAL A 17 20.11 11.89 19.38
N SER A 18 19.44 12.91 19.91
CA SER A 18 18.13 12.74 20.51
C SER A 18 17.20 12.38 19.35
N GLY A 19 17.23 11.10 18.96
CA GLY A 19 16.11 10.49 18.29
C GLY A 19 14.98 10.52 19.29
N SER A 20 14.26 11.65 19.35
CA SER A 20 12.98 11.70 20.02
C SER A 20 12.11 10.69 19.30
N ALA A 21 11.96 9.50 19.89
CA ALA A 21 10.92 8.58 19.47
C ALA A 21 9.61 9.35 19.58
N GLN A 22 9.05 9.77 18.44
CA GLN A 22 7.79 10.50 18.42
C GLN A 22 6.76 9.59 19.06
N PHE A 23 6.15 10.05 20.16
CA PHE A 23 5.03 9.32 20.75
C PHE A 23 3.95 9.21 19.69
N VAL A 24 3.57 7.98 19.37
CA VAL A 24 2.46 7.74 18.46
C VAL A 24 1.18 8.32 19.05
N ARG A 25 0.46 9.07 18.23
CA ARG A 25 -0.80 9.72 18.59
C ARG A 25 -1.88 9.35 17.60
N ILE A 26 -3.09 9.20 18.13
CA ILE A 26 -4.29 8.94 17.34
C ILE A 26 -5.28 10.01 17.71
N VAL A 27 -5.76 10.75 16.72
CA VAL A 27 -6.87 11.67 16.90
C VAL A 27 -8.12 10.99 16.35
N VAL A 28 -9.08 10.72 17.24
CA VAL A 28 -10.42 10.27 16.84
C VAL A 28 -11.28 11.52 16.68
N GLN A 29 -11.85 11.70 15.51
CA GLN A 29 -12.66 12.86 15.15
C GLN A 29 -13.97 12.41 14.51
N GLY A 30 -15.07 12.91 15.05
CA GLY A 30 -16.44 12.64 14.60
C GLY A 30 -17.34 13.86 14.78
N THR A 31 -18.56 13.62 15.26
CA THR A 31 -19.53 14.69 15.57
C THR A 31 -19.24 15.43 16.87
N GLY A 32 -18.44 14.84 17.78
CA GLY A 32 -18.04 15.42 19.05
C GLY A 32 -16.67 16.12 19.03
N ALA A 33 -16.23 16.57 20.21
CA ALA A 33 -14.88 17.11 20.38
C ALA A 33 -13.82 16.02 20.08
N PRO A 34 -12.72 16.34 19.37
CA PRO A 34 -11.67 15.37 19.08
C PRO A 34 -11.09 14.74 20.34
N GLN A 35 -10.88 13.43 20.30
CA GLN A 35 -10.27 12.66 21.38
C GLN A 35 -8.86 12.22 20.95
N VAL A 36 -7.91 12.22 21.89
CA VAL A 36 -6.52 11.86 21.61
C VAL A 36 -6.14 10.60 22.38
N PHE A 37 -5.64 9.61 21.68
CA PHE A 37 -5.20 8.32 22.22
C PHE A 37 -3.73 8.06 21.90
N SER A 38 -3.12 7.17 22.67
CA SER A 38 -1.81 6.57 22.40
C SER A 38 -1.86 5.07 22.14
N ASP A 39 -3.05 4.46 22.32
CA ASP A 39 -3.30 3.04 22.12
C ASP A 39 -4.36 2.87 21.03
N LEU A 40 -4.05 2.09 19.99
CA LEU A 40 -4.92 1.92 18.83
C LEU A 40 -6.17 1.10 19.15
N ALA A 41 -6.08 0.10 20.02
CA ALA A 41 -7.24 -0.70 20.39
C ALA A 41 -8.24 0.15 21.20
N ALA A 42 -7.75 0.98 22.12
CA ALA A 42 -8.56 1.92 22.88
C ALA A 42 -9.22 2.98 21.97
N ALA A 43 -8.50 3.50 20.98
CA ALA A 43 -9.05 4.47 20.02
C ALA A 43 -10.19 3.85 19.18
N VAL A 44 -9.99 2.64 18.65
CA VAL A 44 -11.00 1.91 17.88
C VAL A 44 -12.22 1.55 18.73
N ALA A 45 -12.01 1.15 20.00
CA ALA A 45 -13.10 0.84 20.92
C ALA A 45 -13.95 2.09 21.25
N ALA A 46 -13.30 3.25 21.47
CA ALA A 46 -13.97 4.49 21.81
C ALA A 46 -14.70 5.15 20.62
N ALA A 47 -14.19 4.93 19.41
CA ALA A 47 -14.75 5.49 18.18
C ALA A 47 -16.22 5.10 17.99
N GLN A 48 -16.99 6.06 17.50
CA GLN A 48 -18.36 5.88 17.03
C GLN A 48 -18.36 5.54 15.53
N PRO A 49 -19.46 4.99 15.00
CA PRO A 49 -19.61 4.79 13.57
C PRO A 49 -19.30 6.07 12.78
N ASP A 50 -18.58 5.91 11.67
CA ASP A 50 -18.12 6.96 10.74
C ASP A 50 -17.07 7.93 11.30
N ASP A 51 -16.53 7.67 12.50
CA ASP A 51 -15.41 8.45 13.03
C ASP A 51 -14.14 8.25 12.18
N HIS A 52 -13.35 9.32 12.10
CA HIS A 52 -12.04 9.32 11.49
C HIS A 52 -10.96 9.14 12.55
N LEU A 53 -10.05 8.19 12.32
CA LEU A 53 -8.88 7.94 13.14
C LEU A 53 -7.64 8.42 12.38
N TYR A 54 -7.11 9.57 12.80
CA TYR A 54 -5.86 10.12 12.27
C TYR A 54 -4.68 9.59 13.05
N LEU A 55 -3.88 8.73 12.43
CA LEU A 55 -2.69 8.12 13.00
C LEU A 55 -1.48 8.98 12.63
N SER A 56 -0.70 9.39 13.63
CA SER A 56 0.62 9.98 13.38
C SER A 56 1.53 9.00 12.66
N GLY A 57 2.68 9.47 12.17
CA GLY A 57 3.75 8.54 11.80
C GLY A 57 4.27 7.81 13.04
N GLY A 58 4.82 6.62 12.79
CA GLY A 58 5.33 5.69 13.79
C GLY A 58 4.64 4.33 13.73
N THR A 59 5.04 3.45 14.65
CA THR A 59 4.52 2.07 14.73
C THR A 59 3.51 1.95 15.86
N PHE A 60 2.28 1.59 15.52
CA PHE A 60 1.19 1.30 16.46
C PHE A 60 1.19 -0.20 16.76
N THR A 61 1.77 -0.56 17.90
CA THR A 61 1.83 -1.95 18.35
C THR A 61 0.59 -2.31 19.16
N VAL A 62 -0.04 -3.44 18.83
CA VAL A 62 -1.22 -3.96 19.54
C VAL A 62 -1.01 -5.41 19.89
N SER A 63 -1.26 -5.78 21.15
CA SER A 63 -1.28 -7.18 21.57
C SER A 63 -2.62 -7.80 21.17
N GLY A 64 -2.60 -8.82 20.33
CA GLY A 64 -3.78 -9.48 19.78
C GLY A 64 -4.28 -8.86 18.48
N ASN A 65 -5.59 -8.92 18.26
CA ASN A 65 -6.23 -8.39 17.06
C ASN A 65 -6.64 -6.91 17.24
N ILE A 66 -6.64 -6.16 16.15
CA ILE A 66 -7.49 -4.98 16.01
C ILE A 66 -8.75 -5.42 15.28
N VAL A 67 -9.91 -5.12 15.84
CA VAL A 67 -11.22 -5.48 15.28
C VAL A 67 -11.96 -4.21 14.90
N VAL A 68 -12.30 -4.09 13.62
CA VAL A 68 -13.14 -3.03 13.06
C VAL A 68 -14.54 -3.60 12.87
N ASP A 69 -15.43 -3.31 13.80
CA ASP A 69 -16.80 -3.82 13.89
C ASP A 69 -17.88 -2.75 13.72
N LYS A 70 -17.47 -1.58 13.25
CA LYS A 70 -18.32 -0.45 12.85
C LYS A 70 -17.60 0.30 11.71
N PRO A 71 -18.32 1.05 10.86
CA PRO A 71 -17.68 1.84 9.80
C PRO A 71 -16.70 2.84 10.43
N LEU A 72 -15.43 2.80 10.05
CA LEU A 72 -14.38 3.69 10.55
C LEU A 72 -13.43 4.10 9.43
N HIS A 73 -12.83 5.29 9.54
CA HIS A 73 -11.96 5.84 8.51
C HIS A 73 -10.54 6.11 9.05
N PHE A 74 -9.58 5.29 8.66
CA PHE A 74 -8.21 5.36 9.14
C PHE A 74 -7.33 6.15 8.17
N VAL A 75 -6.65 7.18 8.68
CA VAL A 75 -5.78 8.06 7.90
C VAL A 75 -4.40 8.09 8.54
N GLY A 76 -3.41 7.48 7.89
CA GLY A 76 -2.02 7.51 8.32
C GLY A 76 -1.24 8.72 7.78
N ALA A 77 0.05 8.75 8.08
CA ALA A 77 1.03 9.72 7.60
C ALA A 77 1.69 9.31 6.26
N GLY A 78 1.34 8.14 5.71
CA GLY A 78 1.90 7.61 4.46
C GLY A 78 2.82 6.42 4.65
N ILE A 79 3.19 5.82 3.52
CA ILE A 79 3.96 4.57 3.43
C ILE A 79 5.36 4.75 2.83
N HIS A 80 5.61 5.86 2.13
CA HIS A 80 6.87 6.10 1.45
C HIS A 80 7.88 6.78 2.39
N PRO A 81 9.06 6.19 2.62
CA PRO A 81 10.05 6.72 3.58
C PRO A 81 10.45 8.18 3.32
N ASP A 82 10.76 8.55 2.07
CA ASP A 82 11.18 9.91 1.76
C ASP A 82 10.07 10.94 1.91
N SER A 83 8.86 10.62 1.42
CA SER A 83 7.72 11.54 1.49
C SER A 83 7.21 11.72 2.91
N SER A 84 7.33 10.67 3.74
CA SER A 84 6.98 10.70 5.16
C SER A 84 8.20 10.93 6.06
N SER A 85 9.33 11.40 5.55
CA SER A 85 10.59 11.56 6.32
C SER A 85 10.46 12.47 7.54
N VAL A 86 9.59 13.49 7.46
CA VAL A 86 9.30 14.44 8.56
C VAL A 86 8.44 13.80 9.65
N THR A 87 7.49 12.95 9.29
CA THR A 87 6.52 12.36 10.23
C THR A 87 6.88 10.95 10.64
N THR A 88 7.79 10.29 9.93
CA THR A 88 7.88 8.84 9.76
C THR A 88 6.63 8.23 9.11
N ILE A 89 6.75 7.02 8.56
CA ILE A 89 5.62 6.27 7.98
C ILE A 89 4.67 5.78 9.09
N THR A 90 3.38 5.60 8.78
CA THR A 90 2.43 4.97 9.71
C THR A 90 2.41 3.47 9.50
N THR A 91 2.72 2.72 10.56
CA THR A 91 2.68 1.25 10.55
C THR A 91 1.73 0.73 11.63
N ILE A 92 0.77 -0.11 11.25
CA ILE A 92 0.02 -0.95 12.19
C ILE A 92 0.76 -2.30 12.29
N ASN A 93 1.08 -2.68 13.51
CA ASN A 93 1.79 -3.93 13.80
C ASN A 93 1.13 -4.64 14.99
N THR A 94 0.25 -5.58 14.69
CA THR A 94 -0.42 -6.37 15.73
C THR A 94 0.23 -7.75 15.87
N SER A 95 0.18 -8.34 17.07
CA SER A 95 0.63 -9.74 17.26
C SER A 95 -0.39 -10.76 16.72
N GLY A 96 -1.59 -10.31 16.37
CA GLY A 96 -2.63 -11.06 15.68
C GLY A 96 -2.89 -10.53 14.27
N ALA A 97 -4.13 -10.19 13.96
CA ALA A 97 -4.54 -9.61 12.68
C ALA A 97 -5.21 -8.24 12.85
N THR A 98 -5.30 -7.48 11.76
CA THR A 98 -6.26 -6.39 11.62
C THR A 98 -7.47 -6.98 10.92
N GLN A 99 -8.57 -7.07 11.65
CA GLN A 99 -9.80 -7.72 11.22
C GLN A 99 -10.85 -6.68 10.90
N VAL A 100 -11.44 -6.75 9.72
CA VAL A 100 -12.66 -6.00 9.39
C VAL A 100 -13.83 -6.96 9.42
N HIS A 101 -14.76 -6.74 10.35
CA HIS A 101 -15.97 -7.55 10.47
C HIS A 101 -17.06 -7.02 9.55
N THR A 102 -18.09 -7.82 9.26
CA THR A 102 -19.23 -7.39 8.42
C THR A 102 -19.87 -6.07 8.90
N ALA A 103 -19.97 -5.86 10.21
CA ALA A 103 -20.47 -4.60 10.78
C ALA A 103 -19.55 -3.38 10.53
N GLY A 104 -18.29 -3.62 10.15
CA GLY A 104 -17.32 -2.64 9.70
C GLY A 104 -17.44 -2.24 8.22
N SER A 105 -18.49 -2.68 7.51
CA SER A 105 -18.74 -2.29 6.11
C SER A 105 -18.74 -0.76 5.95
N GLY A 106 -18.19 -0.26 4.84
CA GLY A 106 -18.00 1.16 4.58
C GLY A 106 -16.71 1.77 5.18
N SER A 107 -15.90 0.98 5.91
CA SER A 107 -14.62 1.48 6.44
C SER A 107 -13.61 1.80 5.34
N SER A 108 -12.71 2.74 5.63
CA SER A 108 -11.61 3.09 4.72
C SER A 108 -10.27 3.18 5.42
N PHE A 109 -9.20 2.95 4.67
CA PHE A 109 -7.82 3.00 5.14
C PHE A 109 -6.96 3.71 4.11
N THR A 110 -6.18 4.70 4.53
CA THR A 110 -5.22 5.35 3.65
C THR A 110 -3.89 5.67 4.30
N GLY A 111 -2.80 5.52 3.55
CA GLY A 111 -1.46 5.91 3.99
C GLY A 111 -0.94 5.08 5.16
N ILE A 112 -1.30 3.79 5.21
CA ILE A 112 -0.97 2.88 6.31
C ILE A 112 -0.23 1.66 5.77
N ARG A 113 0.87 1.29 6.43
CA ARG A 113 1.53 0.00 6.28
C ARG A 113 0.95 -1.00 7.29
N PHE A 114 0.42 -2.11 6.79
CA PHE A 114 0.06 -3.28 7.61
C PHE A 114 1.25 -4.23 7.66
N SER A 115 1.88 -4.35 8.83
CA SER A 115 2.97 -5.33 9.07
C SER A 115 2.47 -6.67 9.62
N ASN A 116 1.20 -6.73 9.97
CA ASN A 116 0.46 -7.95 10.33
C ASN A 116 -0.47 -8.37 9.19
N THR A 117 -1.09 -9.53 9.32
CA THR A 117 -2.15 -9.97 8.39
C THR A 117 -3.33 -9.01 8.47
N MET A 118 -3.80 -8.54 7.31
CA MET A 118 -5.11 -7.90 7.16
C MET A 118 -6.10 -8.98 6.72
N GLN A 119 -7.23 -9.10 7.40
CA GLN A 119 -8.23 -10.11 7.04
C GLN A 119 -9.66 -9.64 7.27
N TYR A 120 -10.59 -10.24 6.55
CA TYR A 120 -12.01 -10.08 6.81
C TYR A 120 -12.54 -11.18 7.73
N GLY A 121 -13.20 -10.72 8.79
CA GLY A 121 -13.80 -11.55 9.82
C GLY A 121 -12.84 -12.41 10.64
N ASP A 122 -13.46 -13.16 11.52
CA ASP A 122 -12.89 -14.20 12.38
C ASP A 122 -13.62 -15.56 12.20
N GLY A 123 -14.53 -15.64 11.22
CA GLY A 123 -15.38 -16.79 10.94
C GLY A 123 -16.58 -16.43 10.05
N THR A 124 -17.48 -17.40 9.83
CA THR A 124 -18.60 -17.28 8.89
C THR A 124 -19.67 -16.24 9.27
N ALA A 125 -19.61 -15.60 10.43
CA ALA A 125 -20.53 -14.53 10.80
C ALA A 125 -20.03 -13.14 10.35
N ASN A 126 -18.71 -12.96 10.18
CA ASN A 126 -18.07 -11.64 10.11
C ASN A 126 -17.21 -11.42 8.86
N PHE A 127 -17.22 -12.37 7.93
CA PHE A 127 -16.31 -12.46 6.79
C PHE A 127 -16.76 -11.73 5.50
N SER A 128 -17.91 -11.05 5.51
CA SER A 128 -18.49 -10.42 4.32
C SER A 128 -18.67 -8.90 4.44
N PRO A 129 -17.67 -8.12 4.89
CA PRO A 129 -17.78 -6.66 4.86
C PRO A 129 -17.81 -6.15 3.41
N THR A 130 -18.58 -5.10 3.15
CA THR A 130 -18.70 -4.48 1.82
C THR A 130 -18.36 -3.00 1.86
N GLY A 131 -18.10 -2.41 0.69
CA GLY A 131 -17.73 -0.99 0.58
C GLY A 131 -16.42 -0.64 1.28
N ILE A 132 -15.50 -1.60 1.45
CA ILE A 132 -14.21 -1.33 2.08
C ILE A 132 -13.26 -0.69 1.06
N VAL A 133 -12.55 0.36 1.47
CA VAL A 133 -11.60 1.07 0.60
C VAL A 133 -10.20 1.08 1.21
N PHE A 134 -9.21 0.62 0.45
CA PHE A 134 -7.79 0.84 0.76
C PHE A 134 -7.18 1.73 -0.32
N GLN A 135 -6.55 2.82 0.12
CA GLN A 135 -5.92 3.80 -0.76
C GLN A 135 -4.51 4.12 -0.31
N ARG A 136 -3.50 3.89 -1.15
CA ARG A 136 -2.09 4.20 -0.79
C ARG A 136 -1.64 3.49 0.49
N CYS A 137 -2.05 2.24 0.63
CA CYS A 137 -1.66 1.36 1.72
C CYS A 137 -0.59 0.37 1.26
N GLU A 138 0.16 -0.16 2.22
CA GLU A 138 1.18 -1.19 1.99
C GLU A 138 0.88 -2.43 2.83
N PHE A 139 0.86 -3.60 2.20
CA PHE A 139 0.64 -4.89 2.85
C PHE A 139 1.95 -5.68 2.88
N ASN A 140 2.61 -5.67 4.05
CA ASN A 140 3.84 -6.42 4.31
C ASN A 140 3.58 -7.86 4.78
N SER A 141 2.33 -8.25 4.87
CA SER A 141 1.87 -9.61 5.15
C SER A 141 0.66 -9.91 4.27
N TYR A 142 0.02 -11.05 4.51
CA TYR A 142 -1.17 -11.48 3.81
C TYR A 142 -2.33 -10.48 3.95
N ALA A 143 -3.08 -10.32 2.87
CA ALA A 143 -4.36 -9.62 2.82
C ALA A 143 -5.44 -10.61 2.39
N HIS A 144 -6.38 -10.91 3.29
CA HIS A 144 -7.45 -11.89 3.08
C HIS A 144 -8.80 -11.19 3.02
N LEU A 145 -9.49 -11.30 1.90
CA LEU A 145 -10.91 -11.00 1.84
C LEU A 145 -11.72 -12.18 2.39
N GLY A 146 -13.04 -12.13 2.28
CA GLY A 146 -13.92 -13.25 2.59
C GLY A 146 -15.09 -13.34 1.61
N ALA A 147 -15.77 -14.48 1.58
CA ALA A 147 -16.81 -14.71 0.59
C ALA A 147 -17.95 -13.70 0.73
N GLY A 148 -18.37 -13.12 -0.39
CA GLY A 148 -19.41 -12.07 -0.41
C GLY A 148 -18.96 -10.71 0.11
N SER A 149 -17.67 -10.52 0.43
CA SER A 149 -17.11 -9.20 0.70
C SER A 149 -16.87 -8.40 -0.59
N GLU A 150 -16.79 -7.07 -0.46
CA GLU A 150 -16.51 -6.16 -1.57
C GLU A 150 -15.43 -5.16 -1.16
N THR A 151 -14.43 -4.96 -2.00
CA THR A 151 -13.30 -4.08 -1.68
C THR A 151 -12.78 -3.31 -2.90
N VAL A 152 -12.48 -2.04 -2.67
CA VAL A 152 -11.70 -1.21 -3.59
C VAL A 152 -10.27 -1.11 -3.08
N ILE A 153 -9.32 -1.46 -3.93
CA ILE A 153 -7.89 -1.37 -3.70
C ILE A 153 -7.34 -0.39 -4.73
N ASP A 154 -6.82 0.74 -4.28
CA ASP A 154 -6.34 1.77 -5.17
C ASP A 154 -4.97 2.29 -4.73
N GLU A 155 -4.04 2.37 -5.67
CA GLU A 155 -2.66 2.84 -5.43
C GLU A 155 -1.95 2.11 -4.27
N CYS A 156 -2.26 0.82 -4.06
CA CYS A 156 -1.71 0.04 -2.96
C CYS A 156 -0.49 -0.78 -3.38
N ILE A 157 0.33 -1.16 -2.41
CA ILE A 157 1.48 -2.04 -2.60
C ILE A 157 1.25 -3.33 -1.80
N PHE A 158 1.33 -4.48 -2.46
CA PHE A 158 1.32 -5.79 -1.82
C PHE A 158 2.71 -6.39 -1.94
N ARG A 159 3.34 -6.68 -0.80
CA ARG A 159 4.60 -7.45 -0.73
C ARG A 159 4.39 -8.95 -0.50
N PHE A 160 3.15 -9.32 -0.19
CA PHE A 160 2.69 -10.68 0.08
C PHE A 160 1.41 -10.97 -0.72
N ARG A 161 0.72 -12.07 -0.39
CA ARG A 161 -0.45 -12.50 -1.16
C ARG A 161 -1.70 -11.71 -0.79
N PHE A 162 -2.45 -11.37 -1.82
CA PHE A 162 -3.83 -10.92 -1.78
C PHE A 162 -4.76 -12.08 -2.14
N TYR A 163 -5.49 -12.59 -1.15
CA TYR A 163 -6.44 -13.68 -1.29
C TYR A 163 -7.86 -13.14 -1.34
N GLY A 164 -8.58 -13.46 -2.42
CA GLY A 164 -9.99 -13.11 -2.57
C GLY A 164 -10.93 -13.93 -1.68
N TYR A 165 -10.63 -15.21 -1.44
CA TYR A 165 -11.55 -16.14 -0.77
C TYR A 165 -13.02 -15.97 -1.18
N ASP A 166 -13.27 -15.90 -2.49
CA ASP A 166 -14.59 -15.67 -3.09
C ASP A 166 -15.25 -14.31 -2.76
N GLY A 167 -14.47 -13.35 -2.28
CA GLY A 167 -14.81 -11.93 -2.25
C GLY A 167 -14.56 -11.24 -3.59
N THR A 168 -15.13 -10.04 -3.74
CA THR A 168 -15.00 -9.20 -4.93
C THR A 168 -13.99 -8.08 -4.69
N ALA A 169 -13.10 -7.84 -5.66
CA ALA A 169 -12.20 -6.70 -5.61
C ALA A 169 -12.13 -5.92 -6.93
N LEU A 170 -12.19 -4.59 -6.81
CA LEU A 170 -11.71 -3.65 -7.83
C LEU A 170 -10.31 -3.20 -7.43
N VAL A 171 -9.33 -3.42 -8.29
CA VAL A 171 -7.93 -3.10 -8.04
C VAL A 171 -7.43 -2.17 -9.14
N THR A 172 -7.02 -0.97 -8.77
CA THR A 172 -6.49 0.03 -9.70
C THR A 172 -5.12 0.53 -9.27
N ARG A 173 -4.23 0.77 -10.25
CA ARG A 173 -2.92 1.42 -10.04
C ARG A 173 -2.09 0.81 -8.91
N SER A 174 -2.25 -0.49 -8.69
CA SER A 174 -1.63 -1.16 -7.55
C SER A 174 -0.45 -2.02 -7.99
N ILE A 175 0.52 -2.15 -7.09
CA ILE A 175 1.77 -2.86 -7.32
C ILE A 175 1.73 -4.15 -6.50
N PHE A 176 1.93 -5.27 -7.18
CA PHE A 176 2.08 -6.58 -6.56
C PHE A 176 3.51 -7.06 -6.76
N THR A 177 4.23 -7.20 -5.67
CA THR A 177 5.57 -7.76 -5.65
C THR A 177 5.61 -8.88 -4.61
N TYR A 178 6.42 -9.92 -4.82
CA TYR A 178 6.51 -11.01 -3.86
C TYR A 178 7.93 -11.53 -3.75
N TRP A 179 8.44 -11.55 -2.53
CA TRP A 179 9.85 -11.79 -2.20
C TRP A 179 10.28 -13.28 -2.11
N GLY A 180 9.49 -14.25 -2.59
CA GLY A 180 9.79 -15.70 -2.44
C GLY A 180 10.37 -16.43 -3.67
N ASN A 181 10.08 -17.73 -3.84
CA ASN A 181 10.50 -18.56 -4.99
C ASN A 181 9.44 -18.86 -6.11
N ALA A 182 9.92 -19.05 -7.34
CA ALA A 182 9.25 -19.22 -8.64
C ALA A 182 7.79 -19.70 -8.83
N THR A 183 7.04 -20.31 -7.90
CA THR A 183 5.65 -20.81 -8.11
C THR A 183 4.53 -19.79 -7.87
N HIS A 184 4.89 -18.53 -7.63
CA HIS A 184 4.03 -17.55 -6.99
C HIS A 184 2.76 -17.16 -7.70
N ALA A 185 1.72 -16.96 -6.89
CA ALA A 185 0.55 -16.18 -7.21
C ALA A 185 0.33 -15.14 -6.09
N PRO A 186 0.83 -13.90 -6.22
CA PRO A 186 0.52 -12.82 -5.28
C PRO A 186 -0.97 -12.47 -5.27
N ILE A 187 -1.74 -12.88 -6.28
CA ILE A 187 -3.18 -12.64 -6.37
C ILE A 187 -3.87 -13.99 -6.59
N SER A 188 -4.80 -14.36 -5.70
CA SER A 188 -5.38 -15.69 -5.72
C SER A 188 -6.81 -15.75 -5.18
N ALA A 189 -7.54 -16.81 -5.56
CA ALA A 189 -8.77 -17.27 -4.90
C ALA A 189 -9.97 -16.32 -5.01
N PHE A 190 -10.14 -15.66 -6.16
CA PHE A 190 -11.34 -14.86 -6.47
C PHE A 190 -12.46 -15.70 -7.12
N GLY A 191 -12.50 -17.01 -6.84
CA GLY A 191 -13.29 -18.04 -7.51
C GLY A 191 -14.67 -17.57 -7.99
N THR A 192 -15.63 -17.43 -7.07
CA THR A 192 -16.98 -16.93 -7.39
C THR A 192 -17.18 -15.43 -7.12
N GLY A 193 -16.24 -14.78 -6.43
CA GLY A 193 -16.36 -13.37 -6.03
C GLY A 193 -16.02 -12.37 -7.14
N GLY A 194 -15.06 -12.70 -8.01
CA GLY A 194 -14.68 -11.84 -9.13
C GLY A 194 -13.60 -10.81 -8.79
N LEU A 195 -12.69 -10.63 -9.75
CA LEU A 195 -11.58 -9.69 -9.66
C LEU A 195 -11.61 -8.79 -10.89
N THR A 196 -11.59 -7.48 -10.67
CA THR A 196 -11.35 -6.48 -11.70
C THR A 196 -10.03 -5.80 -11.42
N MET A 197 -9.07 -5.90 -12.34
CA MET A 197 -7.78 -5.23 -12.26
C MET A 197 -7.59 -4.30 -13.46
N ASP A 198 -7.18 -3.07 -13.20
CA ASP A 198 -6.91 -2.08 -14.23
C ASP A 198 -5.66 -1.26 -13.90
N HIS A 199 -4.80 -1.03 -14.88
CA HIS A 199 -3.57 -0.23 -14.73
C HIS A 199 -2.68 -0.69 -13.56
N CYS A 200 -2.56 -1.99 -13.32
CA CYS A 200 -1.73 -2.53 -12.24
C CYS A 200 -0.37 -3.05 -12.75
N THR A 201 0.58 -3.24 -11.84
CA THR A 201 1.88 -3.85 -12.15
C THR A 201 2.15 -5.03 -11.23
N VAL A 202 2.42 -6.19 -11.82
CA VAL A 202 2.67 -7.45 -11.11
C VAL A 202 4.09 -7.92 -11.42
N ILE A 203 4.98 -7.74 -10.46
CA ILE A 203 6.40 -8.06 -10.58
C ILE A 203 6.65 -9.52 -10.20
N GLY A 204 7.13 -10.34 -11.13
CA GLY A 204 7.46 -11.76 -10.94
C GLY A 204 6.26 -12.69 -10.63
N GLY A 205 5.06 -12.12 -10.48
CA GLY A 205 3.85 -12.80 -10.04
C GLY A 205 2.90 -13.22 -11.15
N ARG A 206 1.84 -13.91 -10.74
CA ARG A 206 0.72 -14.35 -11.58
C ARG A 206 -0.59 -14.23 -10.81
N ILE A 207 -1.70 -14.28 -11.54
CA ILE A 207 -3.05 -14.45 -10.98
C ILE A 207 -3.41 -15.93 -11.03
N THR A 208 -3.96 -16.47 -9.93
CA THR A 208 -4.39 -17.87 -9.86
C THR A 208 -5.77 -18.07 -9.28
N ASN A 209 -6.49 -19.11 -9.71
CA ASN A 209 -7.77 -19.51 -9.09
C ASN A 209 -8.75 -18.34 -8.97
N SER A 210 -8.79 -17.51 -10.01
CA SER A 210 -9.60 -16.29 -10.07
C SER A 210 -10.42 -16.36 -11.34
N ALA A 211 -11.37 -17.30 -11.38
CA ALA A 211 -12.23 -17.49 -12.55
C ALA A 211 -13.05 -16.21 -12.83
N ASN A 212 -13.40 -16.00 -14.09
CA ASN A 212 -14.22 -14.86 -14.53
C ASN A 212 -13.67 -13.48 -14.12
N SER A 213 -12.35 -13.34 -13.98
CA SER A 213 -11.71 -12.05 -13.69
C SER A 213 -11.69 -11.16 -14.94
N THR A 214 -11.71 -9.85 -14.74
CA THR A 214 -11.42 -8.86 -15.78
C THR A 214 -10.08 -8.21 -15.47
N VAL A 215 -9.10 -8.37 -16.35
CA VAL A 215 -7.74 -7.84 -16.16
C VAL A 215 -7.31 -7.09 -17.40
N SER A 216 -7.22 -5.76 -17.26
CA SER A 216 -6.92 -4.84 -18.35
C SER A 216 -5.75 -3.91 -18.06
N ASN A 217 -5.04 -3.51 -19.10
CA ASN A 217 -4.02 -2.45 -19.03
C ASN A 217 -2.94 -2.69 -17.97
N CYS A 218 -2.66 -3.95 -17.62
CA CYS A 218 -1.70 -4.32 -16.58
C CYS A 218 -0.37 -4.79 -17.18
N ILE A 219 0.67 -4.72 -16.34
CA ILE A 219 2.01 -5.23 -16.66
C ILE A 219 2.33 -6.45 -15.81
N PHE A 220 2.84 -7.52 -16.43
CA PHE A 220 3.30 -8.74 -15.76
C PHE A 220 4.75 -9.06 -16.14
N THR A 221 5.67 -8.95 -15.18
CA THR A 221 7.12 -9.17 -15.44
C THR A 221 7.56 -10.63 -15.28
N ARG A 222 6.64 -11.51 -14.91
CA ARG A 222 6.93 -12.94 -14.73
C ARG A 222 7.48 -13.55 -16.01
N ASN A 223 8.62 -14.22 -15.90
CA ASN A 223 9.37 -14.81 -17.03
C ASN A 223 9.46 -16.34 -17.00
N SER A 224 8.98 -16.99 -15.95
CA SER A 224 9.12 -18.44 -15.74
C SER A 224 7.86 -19.25 -16.09
N SER A 225 6.69 -18.59 -16.17
CA SER A 225 5.45 -19.21 -16.61
C SER A 225 4.41 -18.16 -16.99
N ALA A 226 3.29 -18.61 -17.54
CA ALA A 226 2.15 -17.75 -17.86
C ALA A 226 1.65 -16.95 -16.63
N PRO A 227 1.30 -15.66 -16.80
CA PRO A 227 0.81 -14.80 -15.74
C PRO A 227 -0.63 -15.09 -15.31
N PHE A 228 -1.37 -15.92 -16.05
CA PHE A 228 -2.72 -16.34 -15.69
C PHE A 228 -2.80 -17.87 -15.61
N TRP A 229 -3.18 -18.41 -14.46
CA TRP A 229 -3.22 -19.85 -14.22
C TRP A 229 -4.51 -20.25 -13.50
N GLN A 230 -5.22 -21.28 -13.97
CA GLN A 230 -6.48 -21.75 -13.33
C GLN A 230 -7.55 -20.66 -13.14
N SER A 231 -7.60 -19.67 -14.04
CA SER A 231 -8.53 -18.54 -13.97
C SER A 231 -9.50 -18.54 -15.16
N SER A 232 -10.10 -19.70 -15.46
CA SER A 232 -10.96 -19.89 -16.63
C SER A 232 -12.11 -18.87 -16.70
N GLY A 233 -12.54 -18.53 -17.92
CA GLY A 233 -13.59 -17.54 -18.16
C GLY A 233 -13.13 -16.08 -18.01
N SER A 234 -11.88 -15.83 -17.61
CA SER A 234 -11.38 -14.45 -17.46
C SER A 234 -11.27 -13.71 -18.79
N THR A 235 -11.59 -12.41 -18.76
CA THR A 235 -11.32 -11.44 -19.81
C THR A 235 -9.98 -10.79 -19.55
N ILE A 236 -9.02 -11.00 -20.46
CA ILE A 236 -7.64 -10.57 -20.30
C ILE A 236 -7.28 -9.70 -21.50
N THR A 237 -7.19 -8.39 -21.34
CA THR A 237 -7.05 -7.45 -22.47
C THR A 237 -5.98 -6.40 -22.27
N ASN A 238 -5.28 -6.02 -23.33
CA ASN A 238 -4.31 -4.91 -23.31
C ASN A 238 -3.26 -5.06 -22.19
N ASN A 239 -2.83 -6.28 -21.88
CA ASN A 239 -1.79 -6.52 -20.89
C ASN A 239 -0.42 -6.74 -21.54
N LEU A 240 0.60 -6.28 -20.85
CA LEU A 240 1.99 -6.39 -21.24
C LEU A 240 2.69 -7.47 -20.43
N CYS A 241 3.17 -8.52 -21.10
CA CYS A 241 3.68 -9.71 -20.44
C CYS A 241 5.08 -10.08 -20.93
N VAL A 242 5.98 -10.34 -19.97
CA VAL A 242 7.33 -10.84 -20.26
C VAL A 242 7.29 -12.29 -20.76
N PHE A 243 6.47 -13.15 -20.15
CA PHE A 243 6.35 -14.54 -20.61
C PHE A 243 5.70 -14.64 -22.00
N THR A 244 6.08 -15.68 -22.75
CA THR A 244 5.63 -15.90 -24.13
C THR A 244 4.23 -16.51 -24.24
N SER A 245 3.66 -17.03 -23.15
CA SER A 245 2.29 -17.53 -23.11
C SER A 245 1.45 -16.72 -22.14
N LEU A 246 0.23 -16.36 -22.53
CA LEU A 246 -0.67 -15.59 -21.67
C LEU A 246 -1.26 -16.44 -20.55
N THR A 247 -1.70 -17.66 -20.87
CA THR A 247 -2.46 -18.52 -19.95
C THR A 247 -1.82 -19.90 -19.79
N SER A 248 -2.13 -20.58 -18.68
CA SER A 248 -1.78 -21.98 -18.44
C SER A 248 -2.86 -22.66 -17.61
N ASN A 249 -3.18 -23.92 -17.91
CA ASN A 249 -4.20 -24.71 -17.20
C ASN A 249 -5.55 -23.97 -17.04
N MET A 250 -5.98 -23.26 -18.09
CA MET A 250 -7.23 -22.53 -18.12
C MET A 250 -7.65 -22.26 -19.57
N THR A 251 -8.94 -22.00 -19.75
CA THR A 251 -9.49 -21.45 -21.00
C THR A 251 -9.96 -20.02 -20.73
N PRO A 252 -9.34 -18.99 -21.31
CA PRO A 252 -9.79 -17.61 -21.12
C PRO A 252 -11.16 -17.40 -21.78
N GLY A 253 -11.97 -16.48 -21.24
CA GLY A 253 -13.24 -16.07 -21.86
C GLY A 253 -13.00 -15.15 -23.05
N ALA A 254 -12.02 -14.24 -22.93
CA ALA A 254 -11.58 -13.36 -24.02
C ALA A 254 -10.11 -12.96 -23.84
N THR A 255 -9.39 -12.85 -24.95
CA THR A 255 -8.01 -12.35 -24.99
C THR A 255 -7.83 -11.40 -26.16
N ASN A 256 -7.63 -10.11 -25.93
CA ASN A 256 -7.46 -9.13 -27.00
C ASN A 256 -6.36 -8.12 -26.66
N GLY A 257 -5.56 -7.72 -27.65
CA GLY A 257 -4.56 -6.65 -27.48
C GLY A 257 -3.44 -6.94 -26.48
N ASN A 258 -3.24 -8.17 -26.00
CA ASN A 258 -2.12 -8.49 -25.10
C ASN A 258 -0.81 -8.63 -25.89
N VAL A 259 0.29 -8.12 -25.34
CA VAL A 259 1.64 -8.23 -25.91
C VAL A 259 2.45 -9.17 -25.03
N LEU A 260 3.07 -10.20 -25.64
CA LEU A 260 3.74 -11.30 -24.95
C LEU A 260 5.21 -11.39 -25.35
N GLY A 261 6.01 -12.10 -24.53
CA GLY A 261 7.38 -12.47 -24.89
C GLY A 261 8.37 -11.31 -24.87
N LEU A 262 8.11 -10.29 -24.05
CA LEU A 262 9.03 -9.16 -23.91
C LEU A 262 10.32 -9.56 -23.21
N ASN A 263 11.42 -8.94 -23.61
CA ASN A 263 12.67 -9.05 -22.88
C ASN A 263 12.65 -8.10 -21.66
N ALA A 264 12.60 -8.67 -20.45
CA ALA A 264 12.59 -7.89 -19.21
C ALA A 264 13.88 -7.09 -18.97
N ALA A 265 15.01 -7.50 -19.57
CA ALA A 265 16.32 -6.96 -19.20
C ALA A 265 16.61 -5.54 -19.73
N ASP A 266 15.93 -5.07 -20.78
CA ASP A 266 16.32 -3.83 -21.49
C ASP A 266 15.17 -2.87 -21.83
N SER A 267 13.88 -3.22 -21.64
CA SER A 267 12.82 -2.54 -22.41
C SER A 267 11.47 -2.33 -21.74
N LEU A 268 11.36 -2.48 -20.42
CA LEU A 268 10.06 -2.31 -19.75
C LEU A 268 9.97 -0.99 -18.97
N PHE A 269 10.74 -0.89 -17.88
CA PHE A 269 10.67 0.24 -16.95
C PHE A 269 11.91 1.14 -17.03
N VAL A 270 11.75 2.41 -16.69
CA VAL A 270 12.86 3.37 -16.58
C VAL A 270 13.88 2.90 -15.53
N ASN A 271 13.41 2.38 -14.38
CA ASN A 271 14.27 1.81 -13.35
C ASN A 271 13.54 0.72 -12.55
N GLU A 272 13.76 -0.55 -12.88
CA GLU A 272 13.43 -1.71 -12.04
C GLU A 272 14.35 -2.85 -12.48
N ILE A 273 15.29 -3.27 -11.63
CA ILE A 273 16.38 -4.16 -12.02
C ILE A 273 16.49 -5.42 -11.15
N SER A 274 15.73 -5.49 -10.05
CA SER A 274 15.92 -6.51 -9.01
C SER A 274 14.88 -7.63 -9.08
N GLY A 275 13.84 -7.47 -9.89
CA GLY A 275 12.66 -8.32 -9.92
C GLY A 275 11.78 -8.17 -8.68
N ASN A 276 11.98 -7.12 -7.89
CA ASN A 276 11.22 -6.81 -6.68
C ASN A 276 10.98 -5.30 -6.59
N TYR A 277 9.80 -4.89 -6.12
CA TYR A 277 9.49 -3.47 -5.99
C TYR A 277 10.17 -2.83 -4.78
N GLU A 278 10.92 -1.78 -5.04
CA GLU A 278 11.49 -0.85 -4.08
C GLU A 278 10.94 0.56 -4.29
N PHE A 279 10.90 1.39 -3.24
CA PHE A 279 10.39 2.76 -3.38
C PHE A 279 11.30 3.65 -4.27
N SER A 280 12.54 3.23 -4.52
CA SER A 280 13.46 3.87 -5.46
C SER A 280 13.23 3.47 -6.93
N ASP A 281 12.37 2.49 -7.19
CA ASP A 281 12.07 2.05 -8.55
C ASP A 281 11.24 3.10 -9.28
N ASP A 282 11.52 3.24 -10.58
CA ASP A 282 10.76 4.02 -11.52
C ASP A 282 10.03 3.09 -12.50
N LEU A 283 8.77 2.81 -12.18
CA LEU A 283 7.90 1.95 -12.99
C LEU A 283 7.25 2.68 -14.19
N HIS A 284 7.68 3.90 -14.54
CA HIS A 284 7.31 4.46 -15.84
C HIS A 284 7.86 3.57 -16.95
N LEU A 285 7.12 3.46 -18.05
CA LEU A 285 7.59 2.73 -19.22
C LEU A 285 8.76 3.48 -19.86
N VAL A 286 9.74 2.73 -20.36
CA VAL A 286 10.73 3.32 -21.28
C VAL A 286 10.06 3.73 -22.58
N ALA A 287 10.55 4.78 -23.23
CA ALA A 287 9.92 5.36 -24.43
C ALA A 287 9.75 4.38 -25.61
N VAL A 288 10.57 3.32 -25.66
CA VAL A 288 10.51 2.27 -26.70
C VAL A 288 9.61 1.09 -26.31
N SER A 289 9.01 1.12 -25.13
CA SER A 289 8.15 0.04 -24.66
C SER A 289 6.91 -0.08 -25.54
N PRO A 290 6.51 -1.29 -25.95
CA PRO A 290 5.26 -1.50 -26.68
C PRO A 290 4.02 -1.24 -25.83
N GLY A 291 4.18 -0.99 -24.53
CA GLY A 291 3.10 -0.56 -23.64
C GLY A 291 2.74 0.93 -23.74
N VAL A 292 3.52 1.73 -24.45
CA VAL A 292 3.25 3.17 -24.61
C VAL A 292 2.02 3.36 -25.50
N GLY A 293 1.00 4.07 -25.00
CA GLY A 293 -0.29 4.29 -25.68
C GLY A 293 -1.13 3.03 -25.93
N MET A 294 -0.80 1.91 -25.26
CA MET A 294 -1.41 0.61 -25.49
C MET A 294 -2.74 0.42 -24.74
N ALA A 295 -2.99 1.22 -23.70
CA ALA A 295 -4.20 1.06 -22.89
C ALA A 295 -5.46 1.41 -23.69
N THR A 296 -6.60 0.90 -23.22
CA THR A 296 -7.91 1.09 -23.88
C THR A 296 -8.37 2.55 -23.94
N ASP A 297 -7.81 3.42 -23.10
CA ASP A 297 -8.07 4.86 -23.05
C ASP A 297 -7.02 5.68 -23.82
N GLY A 298 -6.09 5.03 -24.52
CA GLY A 298 -5.00 5.65 -25.27
C GLY A 298 -3.82 6.09 -24.42
N THR A 299 -3.82 5.81 -23.10
CA THR A 299 -2.67 6.02 -22.23
C THR A 299 -1.72 4.81 -22.25
N ASP A 300 -0.63 4.90 -21.50
CA ASP A 300 0.30 3.77 -21.31
C ASP A 300 -0.37 2.68 -20.48
N VAL A 301 0.18 1.46 -20.46
CA VAL A 301 -0.26 0.43 -19.49
C VAL A 301 0.51 0.55 -18.17
N GLY A 302 -0.02 -0.05 -17.10
CA GLY A 302 0.60 -0.07 -15.78
C GLY A 302 0.25 1.14 -14.91
N VAL A 303 0.90 1.24 -13.74
CA VAL A 303 0.44 2.13 -12.65
C VAL A 303 0.52 3.62 -12.94
N TYR A 304 1.37 4.02 -13.89
CA TYR A 304 1.51 5.41 -14.33
C TYR A 304 0.75 5.74 -15.63
N GLY A 305 0.23 4.73 -16.30
CA GLY A 305 -0.43 4.90 -17.59
C GLY A 305 -1.91 5.16 -17.43
N THR A 306 -2.32 6.33 -16.93
CA THR A 306 -3.75 6.71 -16.86
C THR A 306 -3.87 8.20 -16.60
N THR A 307 -5.07 8.76 -16.69
CA THR A 307 -5.32 10.20 -16.45
C THR A 307 -5.14 10.62 -14.99
N THR A 308 -5.22 9.66 -14.06
CA THR A 308 -4.95 9.82 -12.62
C THR A 308 -3.92 8.78 -12.18
N PRO A 309 -2.64 8.93 -12.54
CA PRO A 309 -1.62 7.89 -12.33
C PRO A 309 -1.31 7.67 -10.86
N TYR A 310 -0.64 6.55 -10.54
CA TYR A 310 -0.10 6.30 -9.21
C TYR A 310 0.66 7.52 -8.70
N LYS A 311 0.26 8.01 -7.52
CA LYS A 311 0.81 9.22 -6.93
C LYS A 311 2.23 8.97 -6.43
N PRO A 312 3.24 9.68 -6.97
CA PRO A 312 4.60 9.61 -6.45
C PRO A 312 4.62 9.93 -4.95
N GLY A 313 5.33 9.09 -4.19
CA GLY A 313 5.40 9.22 -2.73
C GLY A 313 4.23 8.60 -1.96
N ALA A 314 3.18 8.11 -2.63
CA ALA A 314 2.05 7.40 -2.01
C ALA A 314 1.47 8.12 -0.78
N VAL A 315 1.48 9.45 -0.79
CA VAL A 315 1.03 10.25 0.36
C VAL A 315 -0.50 10.27 0.41
N PRO A 316 -1.11 10.08 1.59
CA PRO A 316 -2.56 10.10 1.77
C PRO A 316 -3.16 11.48 1.43
N PHE A 317 -4.49 11.58 1.36
CA PHE A 317 -5.18 12.80 0.92
C PHE A 317 -5.13 13.96 1.93
N ASN A 318 -4.79 13.69 3.20
CA ASN A 318 -4.71 14.71 4.24
C ASN A 318 -3.51 15.66 4.03
N PRO A 319 -3.59 16.91 4.53
CA PRO A 319 -2.46 17.83 4.51
C PRO A 319 -1.21 17.19 5.13
N HIS A 320 -0.09 17.29 4.42
CA HIS A 320 1.15 16.61 4.78
C HIS A 320 2.20 17.62 5.25
N LEU A 321 2.90 17.31 6.35
CA LEU A 321 4.03 18.11 6.82
C LEU A 321 5.21 17.96 5.86
N ARG A 322 5.76 19.07 5.36
CA ARG A 322 6.94 19.11 4.47
C ARG A 322 8.20 19.52 5.20
N SER A 323 8.06 20.30 6.27
CA SER A 323 9.14 20.62 7.19
C SER A 323 8.56 20.98 8.54
N ALA A 324 9.26 20.62 9.62
CA ALA A 324 8.98 21.09 10.96
C ALA A 324 10.31 21.44 11.61
N VAL A 325 10.55 22.73 11.81
CA VAL A 325 11.70 23.25 12.53
C VAL A 325 11.19 23.84 13.84
N VAL A 326 11.60 23.23 14.95
CA VAL A 326 11.30 23.72 16.29
C VAL A 326 12.64 24.02 16.92
N ASP A 327 12.86 25.28 17.29
CA ASP A 327 14.10 25.69 17.93
C ASP A 327 14.26 24.97 19.27
N PRO A 328 15.49 24.63 19.67
CA PRO A 328 15.71 23.86 20.90
C PRO A 328 15.47 24.69 22.18
N THR A 329 15.37 26.01 22.06
CA THR A 329 15.21 26.95 23.17
C THR A 329 14.26 28.07 22.81
N THR A 330 13.70 28.71 23.83
CA THR A 330 12.94 29.95 23.65
C THR A 330 13.86 31.09 23.19
N ASN A 331 13.30 32.04 22.45
CA ASN A 331 13.97 33.29 22.09
C ASN A 331 14.06 34.23 23.32
N MET A 332 14.67 35.40 23.15
CA MET A 332 14.83 36.39 24.23
C MET A 332 13.50 36.91 24.81
N ASN A 333 12.37 36.70 24.12
CA ASN A 333 11.04 37.05 24.58
C ASN A 333 10.33 35.89 25.31
N GLY A 334 10.99 34.74 25.46
CA GLY A 334 10.39 33.54 26.07
C GLY A 334 9.48 32.74 25.15
N GLU A 335 9.44 33.06 23.85
CA GLU A 335 8.64 32.32 22.86
C GLU A 335 9.46 31.17 22.28
N LEU A 336 8.86 30.02 21.97
CA LEU A 336 9.53 28.92 21.27
C LEU A 336 9.36 29.10 19.75
N PRO A 337 10.40 29.43 18.98
CA PRO A 337 10.27 29.56 17.54
C PRO A 337 9.90 28.20 16.90
N VAL A 338 8.83 28.22 16.11
CA VAL A 338 8.30 27.06 15.39
C VAL A 338 8.00 27.47 13.96
N ASN A 339 8.58 26.76 13.00
CA ASN A 339 8.31 26.91 11.58
C ASN A 339 7.87 25.57 11.00
N ILE A 340 6.58 25.46 10.68
CA ILE A 340 5.97 24.27 10.11
C ILE A 340 5.47 24.61 8.71
N ARG A 341 5.89 23.83 7.73
CA ARG A 341 5.36 23.89 6.36
C ARG A 341 4.44 22.70 6.12
N VAL A 342 3.21 22.98 5.73
CA VAL A 342 2.21 21.97 5.38
C VAL A 342 1.83 22.15 3.92
N ALA A 343 1.61 21.05 3.21
CA ALA A 343 1.07 21.06 1.86
C ALA A 343 -0.24 20.26 1.81
N ALA A 344 -1.31 20.90 1.35
CA ALA A 344 -2.51 20.18 0.95
C ALA A 344 -2.15 19.20 -0.18
N GLN A 345 -2.80 18.04 -0.18
CA GLN A 345 -2.58 17.02 -1.18
C GLN A 345 -3.66 17.17 -2.25
N THR A 346 -3.24 17.26 -3.51
CA THR A 346 -4.17 17.08 -4.63
C THR A 346 -4.50 15.59 -4.74
N HIS A 347 -5.76 15.31 -5.05
CA HIS A 347 -6.24 13.97 -5.36
C HIS A 347 -5.56 13.45 -6.62
#